data_AF-A0A843EKA1-F1
#
_entry.id   AF-A0A843EKA1-F1
#
_cell.length_a   1.000
_cell.length_b   1.000
_cell.length_c   1.000
_cell.angle_alpha   90.00
_cell.angle_beta   90.00
_cell.angle_gamma   90.00
#
_symmetry.space_group_name_H-M   'P 1'
#
loop_
_entity.id
_entity.type
_entity.pdbx_description
1 polymer ?
#
loop_
_entity_poly.entity_id
_entity_poly.type
_entity_poly.pdbx_seq_one_letter_code
_entity_poly.pdbx_strand_id
1 'polypeptide(L)'
;MDIEGFVRGRLTKGEDEEELKSILADRIREFKDISEDNSILMAESVIDEVKTTLELNNTEDEFLRDIITVPKANVGMGKMGVGSRGAGDFFVHRKIAEIVKSTKVQSVVDPNAQDDGGVVKVPAPGDDVYITTAVDGIHSRLSEYPFLGGFHVTRATLRDV
;
A
#
# COMPACT_ATOMS: atom_id res chain seq x y z
N MET A 1 9.49 -8.50 7.60
CA MET A 1 8.43 -9.37 8.12
C MET A 1 7.15 -8.58 8.09
N ASP A 2 6.06 -9.16 7.59
CA ASP A 2 4.73 -8.58 7.78
C ASP A 2 4.30 -8.86 9.23
N ILE A 3 4.24 -7.82 10.04
CA ILE A 3 4.01 -7.94 11.48
C ILE A 3 2.53 -8.28 11.76
N GLU A 4 1.61 -7.63 11.06
CA GLU A 4 0.17 -7.88 11.16
C GLU A 4 -0.16 -9.30 10.70
N GLY A 5 0.40 -9.73 9.56
CA GLY A 5 0.26 -11.11 9.07
C GLY A 5 0.83 -12.16 10.03
N PHE A 6 1.96 -11.83 10.69
CA PHE A 6 2.54 -12.69 11.74
C PHE A 6 1.59 -12.85 12.93
N VAL A 7 1.09 -11.75 13.49
CA VAL A 7 0.16 -11.75 14.63
C VAL A 7 -1.14 -12.46 14.28
N ARG A 8 -1.73 -12.14 13.13
CA ARG A 8 -3.00 -12.74 12.68
C ARG A 8 -2.89 -14.26 12.54
N GLY A 9 -1.79 -14.74 11.95
CA GLY A 9 -1.54 -16.17 11.80
C GLY A 9 -1.36 -16.92 13.12
N ARG A 10 -0.95 -16.24 14.18
CA ARG A 10 -0.72 -16.78 15.53
C ARG A 10 -2.02 -16.77 16.35
N LEU A 11 -2.74 -15.65 16.35
CA LEU A 11 -4.06 -15.53 16.99
C LEU A 11 -5.07 -16.53 16.42
N THR A 12 -5.08 -16.74 15.11
CA THR A 12 -5.99 -17.73 14.46
C THR A 12 -5.69 -19.17 14.89
N LYS A 13 -4.48 -19.46 15.39
CA LYS A 13 -4.10 -20.78 15.93
C LYS A 13 -4.38 -20.93 17.43
N GLY A 14 -4.89 -19.89 18.09
CA GLY A 14 -5.18 -19.91 19.52
C GLY A 14 -3.95 -19.85 20.41
N GLU A 15 -2.85 -19.25 19.93
CA GLU A 15 -1.66 -19.02 20.77
C GLU A 15 -1.93 -17.94 21.84
N ASP A 16 -1.19 -18.02 22.95
CA ASP A 16 -1.33 -17.11 24.08
C ASP A 16 -0.91 -15.67 23.70
N GLU A 17 -1.73 -14.70 24.10
CA GLU A 17 -1.57 -13.29 23.74
C GLU A 17 -0.36 -12.64 24.41
N GLU A 18 -0.07 -12.99 25.68
CA GLU A 18 1.08 -12.47 26.42
C GLU A 18 2.39 -13.02 25.84
N GLU A 19 2.40 -14.32 25.52
CA GLU A 19 3.54 -14.94 24.84
C GLU A 19 3.78 -14.30 23.46
N LEU A 20 2.71 -14.11 22.67
CA LEU A 20 2.80 -13.46 21.36
C LEU A 20 3.32 -12.03 21.45
N LYS A 21 2.86 -11.26 22.45
CA LYS A 21 3.31 -9.89 22.72
C LYS A 21 4.81 -9.85 23.03
N SER A 22 5.30 -10.75 23.88
CA SER A 22 6.74 -10.85 24.18
C SER A 22 7.56 -11.19 22.93
N ILE A 23 7.15 -12.21 22.16
CA ILE A 23 7.82 -12.62 20.93
C ILE A 23 7.86 -11.48 19.91
N LEU A 24 6.75 -10.74 19.80
CA LEU A 24 6.66 -9.62 18.89
C LEU A 24 7.54 -8.44 19.32
N ALA A 25 7.55 -8.11 20.62
CA ALA A 25 8.41 -7.07 21.18
C ALA A 25 9.90 -7.35 20.90
N ASP A 26 10.34 -8.60 21.13
CA ASP A 26 11.70 -9.05 20.80
C ASP A 26 12.03 -8.85 19.33
N ARG A 27 11.14 -9.30 18.43
CA ARG A 27 11.32 -9.13 16.99
C ARG A 27 11.35 -7.68 16.55
N ILE A 28 10.59 -6.79 17.18
CA ILE A 28 10.66 -5.36 16.87
C ILE A 28 12.04 -4.81 17.25
N ARG A 29 12.57 -5.19 18.41
CA ARG A 29 13.90 -4.77 18.90
C ARG A 29 15.05 -5.29 18.03
N GLU A 30 14.87 -6.41 17.31
CA GLU A 30 15.87 -6.88 16.32
C GLU A 30 16.13 -5.86 15.19
N PHE A 31 15.13 -5.04 14.84
CA PHE A 31 15.21 -4.08 13.73
C PHE A 31 15.20 -2.61 14.17
N LYS A 32 14.81 -2.34 15.42
CA LYS A 32 14.66 -0.99 15.95
C LYS A 32 15.37 -0.87 17.29
N ASP A 33 16.20 0.16 17.42
CA ASP A 33 16.82 0.53 18.69
C ASP A 33 15.79 1.29 19.56
N ILE A 34 14.98 0.54 20.29
CA ILE A 34 13.93 1.08 21.19
C ILE A 34 13.95 0.35 22.53
N SER A 35 13.46 1.02 23.57
CA SER A 35 13.34 0.43 24.91
C SER A 35 12.35 -0.75 24.94
N GLU A 36 12.51 -1.58 25.96
CA GLU A 36 11.62 -2.71 26.22
C GLU A 36 10.16 -2.28 26.33
N ASP A 37 9.87 -1.30 27.19
CA ASP A 37 8.51 -0.78 27.39
C ASP A 37 7.88 -0.32 26.08
N ASN A 38 8.63 0.42 25.24
CA ASN A 38 8.13 0.89 23.95
C ASN A 38 7.90 -0.26 22.96
N SER A 39 8.76 -1.28 22.98
CA SER A 39 8.58 -2.46 22.12
C SER A 39 7.34 -3.26 22.50
N ILE A 40 7.03 -3.36 23.79
CA ILE A 40 5.83 -4.01 24.31
C ILE A 40 4.58 -3.21 23.92
N LEU A 41 4.58 -1.88 24.10
CA LEU A 41 3.46 -1.02 23.69
C LEU A 41 3.20 -1.10 22.18
N MET A 42 4.26 -1.15 21.36
CA MET A 42 4.10 -1.36 19.92
C MET A 42 3.51 -2.75 19.61
N ALA A 43 3.98 -3.79 20.28
CA ALA A 43 3.46 -5.14 20.08
C ALA A 43 1.98 -5.25 20.46
N GLU A 44 1.60 -4.68 21.60
CA GLU A 44 0.21 -4.57 22.07
C GLU A 44 -0.66 -3.82 21.05
N SER A 45 -0.22 -2.67 20.57
CA SER A 45 -0.96 -1.88 19.58
C SER A 45 -1.24 -2.68 18.30
N VAL A 46 -0.28 -3.47 17.82
CA VAL A 46 -0.46 -4.32 16.63
C VAL A 46 -1.42 -5.48 16.92
N ILE A 47 -1.35 -6.08 18.11
CA ILE A 47 -2.28 -7.15 18.52
C ILE A 47 -3.72 -6.61 18.59
N ASP A 48 -3.92 -5.45 19.20
CA ASP A 48 -5.23 -4.80 19.30
C ASP A 48 -5.81 -4.45 17.92
N GLU A 49 -4.98 -3.92 17.02
CA GLU A 49 -5.37 -3.65 15.65
C GLU A 49 -5.81 -4.95 14.96
N VAL A 50 -5.01 -6.02 15.06
CA VAL A 50 -5.35 -7.31 14.45
C VAL A 50 -6.63 -7.89 15.05
N LYS A 51 -6.84 -7.83 16.37
CA LYS A 51 -8.07 -8.30 17.02
C LYS A 51 -9.30 -7.55 16.51
N THR A 52 -9.20 -6.23 16.45
CA THR A 52 -10.27 -5.37 15.89
C THR A 52 -10.60 -5.79 14.46
N THR A 53 -9.59 -6.04 13.62
CA THR A 53 -9.81 -6.50 12.24
C THR A 53 -10.39 -7.91 12.13
N LEU A 54 -10.06 -8.81 13.07
CA LEU A 54 -10.62 -10.16 13.12
C LEU A 54 -12.09 -10.14 13.54
N GLU A 55 -12.47 -9.28 14.49
CA GLU A 55 -13.85 -9.07 14.91
C GLU A 55 -14.72 -8.53 13.77
N LEU A 56 -14.19 -7.60 12.96
CA LEU A 56 -14.89 -7.08 11.78
C LEU A 56 -15.33 -8.19 10.81
N ASN A 57 -14.56 -9.28 10.69
CA ASN A 57 -14.93 -10.41 9.83
C ASN A 57 -16.18 -11.17 10.32
N ASN A 58 -16.53 -11.02 11.60
CA ASN A 58 -17.71 -11.64 12.22
C ASN A 58 -18.94 -10.73 12.23
N THR A 59 -18.91 -9.60 11.51
CA THR A 59 -20.06 -8.70 11.41
C THR A 59 -21.28 -9.39 10.78
N GLU A 60 -22.47 -9.12 11.32
CA GLU A 60 -23.75 -9.58 10.75
C GLU A 60 -24.24 -8.68 9.60
N ASP A 61 -23.64 -7.50 9.42
CA ASP A 61 -23.97 -6.58 8.34
C ASP A 61 -23.42 -7.10 7.00
N GLU A 62 -24.34 -7.55 6.13
CA GLU A 62 -24.01 -8.13 4.83
C GLU A 62 -23.36 -7.12 3.88
N PHE A 63 -23.78 -5.85 3.93
CA PHE A 63 -23.21 -4.79 3.09
C PHE A 63 -21.79 -4.45 3.51
N LEU A 64 -21.57 -4.30 4.82
CA LEU A 64 -20.23 -4.07 5.35
C LEU A 64 -19.30 -5.25 5.03
N ARG A 65 -19.80 -6.48 5.15
CA ARG A 65 -19.04 -7.69 4.83
C ARG A 65 -18.61 -7.72 3.35
N ASP A 66 -19.48 -7.32 2.43
CA ASP A 66 -19.15 -7.24 1.01
C ASP A 66 -18.03 -6.22 0.74
N ILE A 67 -18.10 -5.04 1.39
CA ILE A 67 -17.09 -3.98 1.26
C ILE A 67 -15.71 -4.41 1.77
N ILE A 68 -15.65 -5.11 2.90
CA ILE A 68 -14.37 -5.48 3.53
C ILE A 68 -13.77 -6.78 2.99
N THR A 69 -14.54 -7.57 2.22
CA THR A 69 -14.07 -8.86 1.71
C THR A 69 -13.03 -8.67 0.60
N VAL A 70 -11.90 -9.38 0.71
CA VAL A 70 -10.82 -9.36 -0.28
C VAL A 70 -11.01 -10.49 -1.30
N PRO A 71 -11.17 -10.19 -2.61
CA PRO A 71 -11.12 -11.21 -3.65
C PRO A 71 -9.71 -11.83 -3.73
N LYS A 72 -9.58 -13.12 -3.43
CA LYS A 72 -8.27 -13.80 -3.43
C LYS A 72 -7.89 -14.25 -4.83
N ALA A 73 -6.82 -13.68 -5.38
CA ALA A 73 -6.22 -14.13 -6.64
C ALA A 73 -5.45 -15.46 -6.51
N ASN A 74 -5.15 -15.92 -5.28
CA ASN A 74 -4.37 -17.13 -4.99
C ASN A 74 -2.98 -17.20 -5.66
N VAL A 75 -2.44 -16.06 -6.07
CA VAL A 75 -1.09 -15.91 -6.61
C VAL A 75 -0.33 -14.90 -5.75
N GLY A 76 0.77 -15.33 -5.15
CA GLY A 76 1.62 -14.42 -4.37
C GLY A 76 2.35 -13.42 -5.27
N MET A 77 2.67 -12.23 -4.75
CA MET A 77 3.36 -11.17 -5.50
C MET A 77 4.64 -11.66 -6.19
N GLY A 78 5.44 -12.50 -5.53
CA GLY A 78 6.66 -13.07 -6.13
C GLY A 78 6.40 -14.01 -7.32
N LYS A 79 5.19 -14.56 -7.45
CA LYS A 79 4.77 -15.42 -8.57
C LYS A 79 4.13 -14.63 -9.72
N MET A 80 3.60 -13.43 -9.48
CA MET A 80 3.03 -12.56 -10.53
C MET A 80 4.09 -11.91 -11.44
N GLY A 81 5.38 -12.00 -11.08
CA GLY A 81 6.51 -11.59 -11.93
C GLY A 81 6.93 -10.11 -11.81
N VAL A 82 6.01 -9.21 -11.43
CA VAL A 82 6.29 -7.81 -11.10
C VAL A 82 6.01 -7.57 -9.61
N GLY A 83 7.06 -7.65 -8.79
CA GLY A 83 6.98 -7.47 -7.34
C GLY A 83 8.13 -6.61 -6.86
N SER A 84 7.97 -5.97 -5.69
CA SER A 84 8.62 -4.68 -5.38
C SER A 84 10.15 -4.60 -5.34
N ARG A 85 10.90 -5.69 -5.58
CA ARG A 85 12.38 -5.72 -5.49
C ARG A 85 13.06 -6.75 -6.42
N GLY A 86 12.40 -7.25 -7.45
CA GLY A 86 12.92 -8.31 -8.34
C GLY A 86 13.56 -7.83 -9.65
N ALA A 87 14.36 -8.67 -10.31
CA ALA A 87 14.98 -8.32 -11.60
C ALA A 87 13.96 -7.95 -12.71
N GLY A 88 12.78 -8.58 -12.69
CA GLY A 88 11.65 -8.25 -13.58
C GLY A 88 11.05 -6.87 -13.30
N ASP A 89 10.97 -6.48 -12.03
CA ASP A 89 10.50 -5.16 -11.60
C ASP A 89 11.45 -4.05 -12.06
N PHE A 90 12.76 -4.24 -11.86
CA PHE A 90 13.78 -3.33 -12.39
C PHE A 90 13.76 -3.25 -13.91
N PHE A 91 13.49 -4.35 -14.61
CA PHE A 91 13.37 -4.35 -16.06
C PHE A 91 12.18 -3.53 -16.54
N VAL A 92 11.00 -3.73 -15.95
CA VAL A 92 9.77 -2.97 -16.28
C VAL A 92 9.98 -1.48 -16.02
N HIS A 93 10.52 -1.11 -14.84
CA HIS A 93 10.81 0.29 -14.52
C HIS A 93 11.79 0.94 -15.50
N ARG A 94 12.86 0.23 -15.91
CA ARG A 94 13.78 0.70 -16.95
C ARG A 94 13.07 0.89 -18.30
N LYS A 95 12.17 -0.02 -18.68
CA LYS A 95 11.41 0.09 -19.93
C LYS A 95 10.44 1.26 -19.94
N ILE A 96 9.76 1.52 -18.82
CA ILE A 96 8.93 2.73 -18.67
C ILE A 96 9.80 3.99 -18.91
N ALA A 97 10.96 4.08 -18.27
CA ALA A 97 11.88 5.21 -18.46
C ALA A 97 12.40 5.36 -19.90
N GLU A 98 12.75 4.25 -20.57
CA GLU A 98 13.15 4.25 -21.99
C GLU A 98 12.02 4.72 -22.91
N ILE A 99 10.79 4.24 -22.69
CA ILE A 99 9.60 4.66 -23.45
C ILE A 99 9.39 6.16 -23.28
N VAL A 100 9.35 6.65 -22.03
CA VAL A 100 9.18 8.08 -21.74
C VAL A 100 10.24 8.92 -22.44
N LYS A 101 11.52 8.53 -22.34
CA LYS A 101 12.64 9.20 -23.03
C LYS A 101 12.49 9.19 -24.55
N SER A 102 11.91 8.13 -25.12
CA SER A 102 11.72 8.02 -26.57
C SER A 102 10.63 8.94 -27.12
N THR A 103 9.68 9.37 -26.28
CA THR A 103 8.54 10.18 -26.71
C THR A 103 8.91 11.60 -27.15
N LYS A 104 10.07 12.14 -26.72
CA LYS A 104 10.52 13.53 -26.96
C LYS A 104 9.45 14.59 -26.61
N VAL A 105 8.48 14.24 -25.76
CA VAL A 105 7.40 15.14 -25.35
C VAL A 105 7.96 16.17 -24.38
N GLN A 106 7.74 17.46 -24.67
CA GLN A 106 7.98 18.53 -23.72
C GLN A 106 6.77 18.66 -22.80
N SER A 107 6.97 18.40 -21.51
CA SER A 107 6.03 18.78 -20.46
C SER A 107 6.23 20.24 -20.06
N VAL A 108 5.12 20.90 -19.75
CA VAL A 108 5.09 22.27 -19.20
C VAL A 108 5.46 22.24 -17.73
N VAL A 109 4.96 21.23 -17.00
CA VAL A 109 5.34 20.92 -15.62
C VAL A 109 5.97 19.53 -15.65
N ASP A 110 7.27 19.48 -15.38
CA ASP A 110 8.08 18.27 -15.41
C ASP A 110 8.49 17.83 -13.99
N PRO A 111 9.09 16.64 -13.81
CA PRO A 111 9.48 16.15 -12.48
C PRO A 111 10.45 17.05 -11.69
N ASN A 112 11.15 18.00 -12.33
CA ASN A 112 12.03 18.94 -11.63
C ASN A 112 11.25 20.03 -10.90
N ALA A 113 9.99 20.28 -11.28
CA ALA A 113 9.12 21.25 -10.60
C ALA A 113 8.70 20.77 -9.20
N GLN A 114 8.78 19.45 -8.92
CA GLN A 114 8.34 18.84 -7.67
C GLN A 114 6.89 19.21 -7.28
N ASP A 115 6.02 19.34 -8.29
CA ASP A 115 4.61 19.66 -8.15
C ASP A 115 3.77 18.38 -7.98
N ASP A 116 2.50 18.53 -7.63
CA ASP A 116 1.56 17.42 -7.36
C ASP A 116 1.18 16.63 -8.63
N GLY A 117 1.40 17.22 -9.82
CA GLY A 117 1.12 16.59 -11.11
C GLY A 117 2.04 17.05 -12.25
N GLY A 118 2.01 16.30 -13.35
CA GLY A 118 2.69 16.65 -14.59
C GLY A 118 1.72 17.23 -15.61
N VAL A 119 2.15 18.26 -16.36
CA VAL A 119 1.30 18.94 -17.35
C VAL A 119 1.94 18.90 -18.72
N VAL A 120 1.19 18.54 -19.75
CA VAL A 120 1.58 18.65 -21.15
C VAL A 120 0.64 19.58 -21.90
N LYS A 121 1.19 20.30 -22.88
CA LYS A 121 0.42 21.18 -23.76
C LYS A 121 0.13 20.44 -25.07
N VAL A 122 -1.14 20.37 -25.46
CA VAL A 122 -1.59 19.67 -26.66
C VAL A 122 -2.34 20.65 -27.56
N PRO A 123 -1.96 20.79 -28.84
CA PRO A 123 -2.71 21.60 -29.78
C PRO A 123 -4.13 21.04 -30.00
N ALA A 124 -5.15 21.90 -29.90
CA ALA A 124 -6.54 21.55 -30.20
C ALA A 124 -7.19 22.59 -31.12
N PRO A 125 -8.34 22.29 -31.76
CA PRO A 125 -9.02 23.24 -32.62
C PRO A 125 -9.51 24.45 -31.83
N GLY A 126 -8.98 25.63 -32.12
CA GLY A 126 -9.41 26.91 -31.56
C GLY A 126 -8.51 27.47 -30.45
N ASP A 127 -7.89 26.61 -29.64
CA ASP A 127 -6.86 26.98 -28.66
C ASP A 127 -6.05 25.75 -28.25
N ASP A 128 -4.88 25.97 -27.66
CA ASP A 128 -4.10 24.89 -27.07
C ASP A 128 -4.75 24.45 -25.73
N VAL A 129 -4.79 23.14 -25.48
CA VAL A 129 -5.29 22.58 -24.21
C VAL A 129 -4.14 22.06 -23.35
N TYR A 130 -4.30 22.14 -22.04
CA TYR A 130 -3.36 21.61 -21.07
C TYR A 130 -3.94 20.33 -20.46
N ILE A 131 -3.19 19.24 -20.55
CA ILE A 131 -3.56 17.95 -19.95
C ILE A 131 -2.66 17.75 -18.73
N THR A 132 -3.29 17.58 -17.57
CA THR A 132 -2.60 17.27 -16.31
C THR A 132 -2.75 15.80 -15.95
N THR A 133 -1.80 15.26 -15.19
CA THR A 133 -1.85 13.90 -14.65
C THR A 133 -1.12 13.86 -13.32
N ALA A 134 -1.80 13.36 -12.29
CA ALA A 134 -1.21 12.97 -11.02
C ALA A 134 -1.28 11.44 -10.87
N VAL A 135 -0.36 10.86 -10.09
CA VAL A 135 -0.33 9.42 -9.81
C VAL A 135 -0.01 9.22 -8.34
N ASP A 136 -0.96 8.65 -7.58
CA ASP A 136 -0.69 8.18 -6.22
C ASP A 136 -0.58 6.67 -6.12
N GLY A 137 0.23 6.26 -5.14
CA GLY A 137 0.26 4.90 -4.62
C GLY A 137 -0.36 4.81 -3.24
N ILE A 138 -0.69 3.58 -2.83
CA ILE A 138 -1.20 3.26 -1.51
C ILE A 138 -0.21 2.31 -0.82
N HIS A 139 0.04 2.53 0.47
CA HIS A 139 0.85 1.63 1.28
C HIS A 139 0.05 0.40 1.75
N SER A 140 0.77 -0.69 2.02
CA SER A 140 0.20 -2.02 2.21
C SER A 140 -0.76 -2.19 3.40
N ARG A 141 -0.87 -1.22 4.32
CA ARG A 141 -1.75 -1.32 5.51
C ARG A 141 -3.23 -1.50 5.17
N LEU A 142 -3.68 -0.94 4.03
CA LEU A 142 -5.06 -1.12 3.56
C LEU A 142 -5.19 -2.27 2.54
N SER A 143 -4.16 -3.11 2.36
CA SER A 143 -4.23 -4.24 1.40
C SER A 143 -5.30 -5.25 1.78
N GLU A 144 -5.60 -5.35 3.08
CA GLU A 144 -6.65 -6.21 3.62
C GLU A 144 -8.06 -5.63 3.42
N TYR A 145 -8.16 -4.38 2.95
CA TYR A 145 -9.40 -3.67 2.67
C TYR A 145 -9.32 -2.96 1.32
N PRO A 146 -9.20 -3.68 0.19
CA PRO A 146 -8.89 -3.13 -1.12
C PRO A 146 -9.92 -2.10 -1.58
N PHE A 147 -11.18 -2.24 -1.20
CA PHE A 147 -12.20 -1.23 -1.48
C PHE A 147 -11.89 0.10 -0.78
N LEU A 148 -11.64 0.08 0.53
CA LEU A 148 -11.28 1.27 1.30
C LEU A 148 -9.95 1.86 0.83
N GLY A 149 -8.96 1.00 0.58
CA GLY A 149 -7.68 1.38 0.01
C GLY A 149 -7.82 2.07 -1.35
N GLY A 150 -8.65 1.51 -2.23
CA GLY A 150 -9.03 2.08 -3.52
C GLY A 150 -9.68 3.45 -3.37
N PHE A 151 -10.66 3.59 -2.47
CA PHE A 151 -11.31 4.87 -2.20
C PHE A 151 -10.31 5.94 -1.75
N HIS A 152 -9.40 5.60 -0.83
CA HIS A 152 -8.40 6.55 -0.33
C HIS A 152 -7.40 6.98 -1.41
N VAL A 153 -6.89 6.05 -2.23
CA VAL A 153 -5.96 6.42 -3.31
C VAL A 153 -6.65 7.22 -4.41
N THR A 154 -7.87 6.85 -4.80
CA THR A 154 -8.63 7.64 -5.79
C THR A 154 -8.86 9.06 -5.29
N ARG A 155 -9.23 9.22 -4.02
CA ARG A 155 -9.41 10.55 -3.41
C ARG A 155 -8.10 11.34 -3.36
N ALA A 156 -6.97 10.69 -3.05
CA ALA A 156 -5.66 11.35 -3.04
C ALA A 156 -5.30 11.85 -4.44
N THR A 157 -5.39 10.99 -5.46
CA THR A 157 -5.04 11.36 -6.84
C THR A 157 -5.94 12.45 -7.40
N LEU A 158 -7.25 12.43 -7.08
CA LEU A 158 -8.19 13.46 -7.52
C LEU A 158 -7.94 14.82 -6.87
N ARG A 159 -7.29 14.88 -5.72
CA ARG A 159 -6.96 16.14 -5.05
C ARG A 159 -5.73 16.81 -5.67
N ASP A 160 -4.84 16.01 -6.23
CA ASP A 160 -3.58 16.44 -6.81
C ASP A 160 -3.73 16.95 -8.27
N VAL A 161 -4.95 16.85 -8.83
CA VAL A 161 -5.37 17.36 -10.16
C VAL A 161 -6.29 18.56 -10.03
#